data_AF-A0A813JAH7-F1
#
_entry.id   AF-A0A813JAH7-F1
#
_cell.length_a   1.000
_cell.length_b   1.000
_cell.length_c   1.000
_cell.angle_alpha   90.00
_cell.angle_beta   90.00
_cell.angle_gamma   90.00
#
_symmetry.space_group_name_H-M   'P 1'
#
loop_
_entity.id
_entity.type
_entity.pdbx_description
1 polymer ?
#
loop_
_entity_poly.entity_id
_entity_poly.type
_entity_poly.pdbx_seq_one_letter_code
_entity_poly.pdbx_strand_id
1 'polypeptide(L)'
;ATKKGEEEEAARIAGEAAAAALKAEKAKEEEAARKLEAELEEARQKVELATKIREEEAERQRLLAEAAKSQKAEAAKGRKAKLREDQTEKKCELKVKRLKELVADFPGSEVCRTLKELQAGDRSSVPLVVKVVSVLERPGEVPVIVICCDSSGDFFALSFYNAELQKLGQAVVPMKTLLSVSQASFRQVTVSGPGGKKLSYSSVAVANPADAVILSGGSAGSTGSSLALATGRSMVYSTGAENRSAENE
;
A
#
# COMPACT_ATOMS: atom_id res chain seq x y z
N ALA A 1 -47.97 85.27 63.55
CA ALA A 1 -46.74 84.96 62.81
C ALA A 1 -46.24 83.52 63.03
N THR A 2 -46.58 82.86 64.15
CA THR A 2 -46.06 81.53 64.51
C THR A 2 -46.67 80.35 63.73
N LYS A 3 -47.98 80.33 63.46
CA LYS A 3 -48.63 79.22 62.72
C LYS A 3 -48.15 79.02 61.28
N LYS A 4 -47.67 80.07 60.61
CA LYS A 4 -47.26 79.99 59.20
C LYS A 4 -45.89 79.32 59.02
N GLY A 5 -45.02 79.36 60.03
CA GLY A 5 -43.71 78.71 59.99
C GLY A 5 -43.78 77.19 60.22
N GLU A 6 -44.67 76.75 61.11
CA GLU A 6 -44.85 75.31 61.41
C GLU A 6 -45.40 74.53 60.21
N GLU A 7 -46.27 75.14 59.41
CA GLU A 7 -46.85 74.53 58.22
C GLU A 7 -45.82 74.40 57.08
N GLU A 8 -44.92 75.38 56.94
CA GLU A 8 -43.84 75.37 55.95
C GLU A 8 -42.75 74.35 56.30
N GLU A 9 -42.42 74.22 57.59
CA GLU A 9 -41.44 73.24 58.07
C GLU A 9 -41.95 71.80 57.95
N ALA A 10 -43.24 71.56 58.23
CA ALA A 10 -43.88 70.25 58.02
C ALA A 10 -43.90 69.85 56.53
N ALA A 11 -44.17 70.80 55.63
CA ALA A 11 -44.13 70.54 54.19
C ALA A 11 -42.71 70.21 53.68
N ARG A 12 -41.67 70.87 54.23
CA ARG A 12 -40.28 70.58 53.89
C ARG A 12 -39.85 69.17 54.32
N ILE A 13 -40.20 68.77 55.55
CA ILE A 13 -39.91 67.43 56.08
C ILE A 13 -40.62 66.34 55.25
N ALA A 14 -41.89 66.57 54.89
CA ALA A 14 -42.64 65.66 54.04
C ALA A 14 -42.03 65.53 52.62
N GLY A 15 -41.55 66.64 52.05
CA GLY A 15 -40.85 66.65 50.76
C GLY A 15 -39.52 65.88 50.80
N GLU A 16 -38.73 66.06 51.86
CA GLU A 16 -37.48 65.32 52.05
C GLU A 16 -37.73 63.82 52.24
N ALA A 17 -38.76 63.44 53.01
CA ALA A 17 -39.15 62.04 53.19
C ALA A 17 -39.61 61.40 51.88
N ALA A 18 -40.41 62.11 51.06
CA ALA A 18 -40.83 61.63 49.75
C ALA A 18 -39.65 61.47 48.78
N ALA A 19 -38.71 62.42 48.78
CA ALA A 19 -37.49 62.34 47.96
C ALA A 19 -36.58 61.18 48.40
N ALA A 20 -36.49 60.91 49.70
CA ALA A 20 -35.75 59.77 50.24
C ALA A 20 -36.40 58.44 49.85
N ALA A 21 -37.73 58.34 49.91
CA ALA A 21 -38.47 57.15 49.49
C ALA A 21 -38.27 56.85 47.99
N LEU A 22 -38.36 57.87 47.14
CA LEU A 22 -38.14 57.72 45.70
C LEU A 22 -36.70 57.31 45.36
N LYS A 23 -35.70 57.87 46.08
CA LYS A 23 -34.30 57.45 45.95
C LYS A 23 -34.10 56.00 46.36
N ALA A 24 -34.75 55.55 47.45
CA ALA A 24 -34.65 54.17 47.92
C ALA A 24 -35.32 53.19 46.95
N GLU A 25 -36.45 53.55 46.35
CA GLU A 25 -37.12 52.73 45.33
C GLU A 25 -36.26 52.60 44.07
N LYS A 26 -35.71 53.71 43.57
CA LYS A 26 -34.81 53.71 42.41
C LYS A 26 -33.54 52.88 42.66
N ALA A 27 -32.99 52.92 43.88
CA ALA A 27 -31.83 52.12 44.25
C ALA A 27 -32.15 50.61 44.24
N LYS A 28 -33.34 50.20 44.72
CA LYS A 28 -33.79 48.81 44.67
C LYS A 28 -34.02 48.33 43.24
N GLU A 29 -34.58 49.18 42.39
CA GLU A 29 -34.79 48.87 40.97
C GLU A 29 -33.45 48.70 40.23
N GLU A 30 -32.48 49.58 40.50
CA GLU A 30 -31.13 49.48 39.92
C GLU A 30 -30.40 48.20 40.40
N GLU A 31 -30.53 47.85 41.68
CA GLU A 31 -29.96 46.60 42.22
C GLU A 31 -30.61 45.35 41.59
N ALA A 32 -31.94 45.36 41.44
CA ALA A 32 -32.67 44.28 40.76
C ALA A 32 -32.28 44.15 39.29
N ALA A 33 -32.10 45.28 38.58
CA ALA A 33 -31.64 45.29 37.19
C ALA A 33 -30.23 44.72 37.05
N ARG A 34 -29.29 45.09 37.94
CA ARG A 34 -27.92 44.52 37.95
C ARG A 34 -27.93 43.02 38.22
N LYS A 35 -28.78 42.55 39.13
CA LYS A 35 -28.90 41.11 39.42
C LYS A 35 -29.42 40.34 38.20
N LEU A 36 -30.43 40.89 37.51
CA LEU A 36 -31.00 40.27 36.32
C LEU A 36 -30.01 40.27 35.13
N GLU A 37 -29.22 41.34 34.99
CA GLU A 37 -28.15 41.41 33.98
C GLU A 37 -27.05 40.36 34.24
N ALA A 38 -26.64 40.19 35.50
CA ALA A 38 -25.67 39.16 35.89
C ALA A 38 -26.19 37.73 35.64
N GLU A 39 -27.46 37.45 35.97
CA GLU A 39 -28.08 36.14 35.69
C GLU A 39 -28.18 35.87 34.17
N LEU A 40 -28.47 36.90 33.37
CA LEU A 40 -28.55 36.77 31.92
C LEU A 40 -27.17 36.54 31.29
N GLU A 41 -26.13 37.20 31.80
CA GLU A 41 -24.75 36.97 31.36
C GLU A 41 -24.26 35.56 31.73
N GLU A 42 -24.55 35.07 32.94
CA GLU A 42 -24.27 33.69 33.33
C GLU A 42 -25.00 32.69 32.42
N ALA A 43 -26.27 32.94 32.10
CA ALA A 43 -27.03 32.10 31.18
C ALA A 43 -26.43 32.08 29.76
N ARG A 44 -25.95 33.22 29.25
CA ARG A 44 -25.26 33.30 27.96
C ARG A 44 -23.97 32.48 27.95
N GLN A 45 -23.15 32.59 29.00
CA GLN A 45 -21.92 31.80 29.13
C GLN A 45 -22.20 30.29 29.18
N LYS A 46 -23.26 29.87 29.89
CA LYS A 46 -23.69 28.46 29.92
C LYS A 46 -24.13 27.94 28.55
N VAL A 47 -24.88 28.75 27.78
CA VAL A 47 -25.31 28.39 26.42
C VAL A 47 -24.10 28.28 25.49
N GLU A 48 -23.15 29.23 25.56
CA GLU A 48 -21.94 29.21 24.75
C GLU A 48 -21.08 27.97 25.04
N LEU A 49 -20.89 27.64 26.32
CA LEU A 49 -20.16 26.43 26.72
C LEU A 49 -20.87 25.15 26.23
N ALA A 50 -22.19 25.08 26.37
CA ALA A 50 -22.97 23.94 25.88
C ALA A 50 -22.88 23.78 24.35
N THR A 51 -22.79 24.88 23.59
CA THR A 51 -22.58 24.81 22.13
C THR A 51 -21.19 24.28 21.78
N LYS A 52 -20.14 24.74 22.47
CA LYS A 52 -18.75 24.25 22.23
C LYS A 52 -18.63 22.75 22.51
N ILE A 53 -19.22 22.27 23.61
CA ILE A 53 -19.22 20.83 23.94
C ILE A 53 -19.89 20.00 22.83
N ARG A 54 -21.03 20.47 22.31
CA ARG A 54 -21.73 19.75 21.21
C ARG A 54 -20.93 19.72 19.91
N GLU A 55 -20.21 20.80 19.59
CA GLU A 55 -19.35 20.85 18.41
C GLU A 55 -18.17 19.88 18.53
N GLU A 56 -17.50 19.84 19.68
CA GLU A 56 -16.38 18.92 19.95
C GLU A 56 -16.83 17.45 19.93
N GLU A 57 -17.99 17.13 20.51
CA GLU A 57 -18.57 15.79 20.44
C GLU A 57 -18.89 15.37 19.01
N ALA A 58 -19.42 16.28 18.19
CA ALA A 58 -19.71 16.00 16.78
C ALA A 58 -18.43 15.75 15.96
N GLU A 59 -17.35 16.50 16.22
CA GLU A 59 -16.05 16.28 15.59
C GLU A 59 -15.44 14.92 15.99
N ARG A 60 -15.49 14.58 17.28
CA ARG A 60 -15.03 13.28 17.79
C ARG A 60 -15.79 12.11 17.15
N GLN A 61 -17.09 12.24 16.94
CA GLN A 61 -17.89 11.22 16.23
C GLN A 61 -17.48 11.08 14.76
N ARG A 62 -17.15 12.17 14.07
CA ARG A 62 -16.64 12.11 12.68
C ARG A 62 -15.32 11.37 12.59
N LEU A 63 -14.36 11.66 13.47
CA LEU A 63 -13.06 10.98 13.50
C LEU A 63 -13.20 9.47 13.76
N LEU A 64 -14.07 9.08 14.70
CA LEU A 64 -14.35 7.65 14.96
C LEU A 64 -14.99 6.96 13.75
N ALA A 65 -15.90 7.63 13.04
CA ALA A 65 -16.51 7.09 11.83
C ALA A 65 -15.50 6.93 10.68
N GLU A 66 -14.54 7.86 10.55
CA GLU A 66 -13.46 7.76 9.56
C GLU A 66 -12.47 6.63 9.90
N ALA A 67 -12.05 6.52 11.16
CA ALA A 67 -11.20 5.42 11.62
C ALA A 67 -11.85 4.04 11.37
N ALA A 68 -13.15 3.92 11.63
CA ALA A 68 -13.91 2.70 11.35
C ALA A 68 -13.99 2.37 9.85
N LYS A 69 -14.09 3.38 8.97
CA LYS A 69 -14.03 3.18 7.51
C LYS A 69 -12.65 2.68 7.08
N SER A 70 -11.57 3.27 7.61
CA SER A 70 -10.19 2.85 7.31
C SER A 70 -9.91 1.41 7.75
N GLN A 71 -10.33 1.02 8.96
CA GLN A 71 -10.19 -0.36 9.44
C GLN A 71 -10.95 -1.37 8.57
N LYS A 72 -12.18 -1.03 8.14
CA LYS A 72 -12.95 -1.89 7.21
C LYS A 72 -12.26 -2.03 5.85
N ALA A 73 -11.67 -0.95 5.33
CA ALA A 73 -10.93 -0.98 4.07
C ALA A 73 -9.67 -1.86 4.17
N GLU A 74 -8.94 -1.79 5.28
CA GLU A 74 -7.77 -2.61 5.53
C GLU A 74 -8.13 -4.10 5.70
N ALA A 75 -9.17 -4.40 6.49
CA ALA A 75 -9.67 -5.77 6.66
C ALA A 75 -10.12 -6.40 5.33
N ALA A 76 -10.70 -5.60 4.43
CA ALA A 76 -11.07 -6.05 3.09
C ALA A 76 -9.85 -6.36 2.20
N LYS A 77 -8.74 -5.62 2.36
CA LYS A 77 -7.47 -5.91 1.67
C LYS A 77 -6.83 -7.20 2.20
N GLY A 78 -6.81 -7.41 3.51
CA GLY A 78 -6.25 -8.61 4.13
C GLY A 78 -6.96 -9.91 3.73
N ARG A 79 -8.31 -9.90 3.66
CA ARG A 79 -9.08 -11.09 3.20
C ARG A 79 -8.80 -11.47 1.75
N LYS A 80 -8.52 -10.51 0.87
CA LYS A 80 -8.14 -10.78 -0.52
C LYS A 80 -6.72 -11.34 -0.65
N ALA A 81 -5.79 -10.92 0.21
CA ALA A 81 -4.43 -11.45 0.24
C ALA A 81 -4.42 -12.92 0.70
N LYS A 82 -5.14 -13.25 1.78
CA LYS A 82 -5.16 -14.62 2.33
C LYS A 82 -5.81 -15.64 1.38
N LEU A 83 -6.82 -15.25 0.60
CA LEU A 83 -7.43 -16.12 -0.41
C LEU A 83 -6.49 -16.40 -1.61
N ARG A 84 -5.50 -15.53 -1.86
CA ARG A 84 -4.51 -15.71 -2.93
C ARG A 84 -3.40 -16.69 -2.53
N GLU A 85 -2.98 -16.69 -1.27
CA GLU A 85 -1.89 -17.52 -0.75
C GLU A 85 -2.28 -19.02 -0.74
N ASP A 86 -3.50 -19.36 -0.31
CA ASP A 86 -4.01 -20.74 -0.37
C ASP A 86 -4.22 -21.24 -1.81
N GLN A 87 -4.35 -20.34 -2.79
CA GLN A 87 -4.41 -20.70 -4.21
C GLN A 87 -3.04 -20.94 -4.84
N THR A 88 -1.94 -20.42 -4.26
CA THR A 88 -0.60 -20.61 -4.81
C THR A 88 -0.04 -21.99 -4.52
N GLU A 89 -0.37 -22.63 -3.40
CA GLU A 89 0.13 -23.97 -3.07
C GLU A 89 -0.52 -25.09 -3.91
N LYS A 90 -1.78 -24.93 -4.33
CA LYS A 90 -2.49 -25.94 -5.15
C LYS A 90 -2.32 -25.78 -6.67
N LYS A 91 -1.57 -24.78 -7.15
CA LYS A 91 -1.53 -24.41 -8.59
C LYS A 91 -0.33 -24.94 -9.39
N CYS A 92 0.62 -25.64 -8.77
CA CYS A 92 1.77 -26.16 -9.52
C CYS A 92 1.63 -27.60 -10.01
N GLU A 93 0.51 -28.28 -9.76
CA GLU A 93 0.19 -29.55 -10.44
C GLU A 93 -0.32 -29.28 -11.87
N LEU A 94 0.62 -28.90 -12.75
CA LEU A 94 0.39 -28.95 -14.19
C LEU A 94 0.17 -30.40 -14.60
N LYS A 95 -1.10 -30.78 -14.82
CA LYS A 95 -1.46 -32.10 -15.36
C LYS A 95 -0.60 -32.38 -16.59
N VAL A 96 -0.06 -33.59 -16.69
CA VAL A 96 0.83 -34.05 -17.79
C VAL A 96 0.31 -33.67 -19.19
N LYS A 97 -1.01 -33.68 -19.39
CA LYS A 97 -1.65 -33.23 -20.65
C LYS A 97 -1.30 -31.78 -21.01
N ARG A 98 -1.36 -30.86 -20.04
CA ARG A 98 -1.00 -29.46 -20.25
C ARG A 98 0.50 -29.25 -20.47
N LEU A 99 1.36 -30.11 -19.92
CA LEU A 99 2.80 -30.01 -20.16
C LEU A 99 3.12 -30.29 -21.64
N LYS A 100 2.44 -31.26 -22.26
CA LYS A 100 2.60 -31.53 -23.70
C LYS A 100 2.14 -30.35 -24.56
N GLU A 101 1.01 -29.73 -24.21
CA GLU A 101 0.52 -28.52 -24.86
C GLU A 101 1.50 -27.34 -24.68
N LEU A 102 2.16 -27.23 -23.53
CA LEU A 102 3.15 -26.19 -23.28
C LEU A 102 4.35 -26.30 -24.22
N VAL A 103 4.89 -27.51 -24.40
CA VAL A 103 6.10 -27.78 -25.20
C VAL A 103 5.82 -27.75 -26.71
N ALA A 104 4.57 -27.98 -27.13
CA ALA A 104 4.21 -27.98 -28.55
C ALA A 104 4.40 -26.64 -29.27
N ASP A 105 4.41 -25.52 -28.54
CA ASP A 105 4.51 -24.17 -29.13
C ASP A 105 5.97 -23.72 -29.37
N PHE A 106 6.96 -24.51 -28.97
CA PHE A 106 8.36 -24.11 -29.13
C PHE A 106 8.79 -24.19 -30.60
N PRO A 107 9.67 -23.27 -31.04
CA PRO A 107 10.31 -23.41 -32.34
C PRO A 107 11.14 -24.70 -32.37
N GLY A 108 11.45 -25.21 -33.58
CA GLY A 108 12.27 -26.40 -33.76
C GLY A 108 13.60 -26.33 -32.98
N SER A 109 14.09 -27.48 -32.54
CA SER A 109 15.25 -27.60 -31.63
C SER A 109 16.54 -26.95 -32.16
N GLU A 110 16.67 -26.79 -33.48
CA GLU A 110 17.84 -26.14 -34.10
C GLU A 110 17.95 -24.64 -33.80
N VAL A 111 16.86 -24.01 -33.35
CA VAL A 111 16.75 -22.55 -33.19
C VAL A 111 16.86 -22.11 -31.72
N CYS A 112 16.83 -23.04 -30.77
CA CYS A 112 16.77 -22.71 -29.36
C CYS A 112 17.68 -23.59 -28.51
N ARG A 113 18.43 -22.94 -27.62
CA ARG A 113 19.23 -23.62 -26.60
C ARG A 113 18.32 -24.05 -25.44
N THR A 114 18.59 -25.21 -24.85
CA THR A 114 17.91 -25.76 -23.66
C THR A 114 18.61 -25.35 -22.36
N LEU A 115 17.95 -25.54 -21.22
CA LEU A 115 18.55 -25.32 -19.91
C LEU A 115 19.76 -26.24 -19.68
N LYS A 116 19.68 -27.49 -20.13
CA LYS A 116 20.74 -28.49 -19.98
C LYS A 116 22.01 -28.08 -20.73
N GLU A 117 21.87 -27.59 -21.96
CA GLU A 117 22.99 -27.07 -22.75
C GLU A 117 23.62 -25.83 -22.09
N LEU A 118 22.79 -24.92 -21.57
CA LEU A 118 23.28 -23.77 -20.82
C LEU A 118 24.03 -24.20 -19.54
N GLN A 119 23.54 -25.21 -18.82
CA GLN A 119 24.19 -25.77 -17.64
C GLN A 119 25.53 -26.45 -17.96
N ALA A 120 25.64 -27.09 -19.13
CA ALA A 120 26.88 -27.68 -19.61
C ALA A 120 27.96 -26.62 -19.95
N GLY A 121 27.61 -25.33 -19.86
CA GLY A 121 28.52 -24.22 -20.15
C GLY A 121 28.66 -23.93 -21.63
N ASP A 122 27.73 -24.43 -22.46
CA ASP A 122 27.76 -24.16 -23.89
C ASP A 122 27.54 -22.67 -24.16
N ARG A 123 28.58 -22.03 -24.69
CA ARG A 123 28.60 -20.61 -25.07
C ARG A 123 28.11 -20.41 -26.51
N SER A 124 27.13 -21.19 -26.91
CA SER A 124 26.41 -20.99 -28.16
C SER A 124 25.81 -19.59 -28.23
N SER A 125 25.88 -18.95 -29.40
CA SER A 125 25.19 -17.70 -29.71
C SER A 125 23.68 -17.88 -29.86
N VAL A 126 23.19 -19.13 -29.83
CA VAL A 126 21.77 -19.46 -29.92
C VAL A 126 21.06 -19.04 -28.62
N PRO A 127 19.97 -18.27 -28.70
CA PRO A 127 19.26 -17.81 -27.53
C PRO A 127 18.56 -18.97 -26.80
N LEU A 128 18.37 -18.80 -25.50
CA LEU A 128 17.52 -19.68 -24.69
C LEU A 128 16.07 -19.27 -24.93
N VAL A 129 15.25 -20.16 -25.48
CA VAL A 129 13.81 -19.93 -25.65
C VAL A 129 13.06 -20.61 -24.51
N VAL A 130 12.17 -19.86 -23.85
CA VAL A 130 11.44 -20.33 -22.67
C VAL A 130 9.99 -19.93 -22.75
N LYS A 131 9.10 -20.76 -22.18
CA LYS A 131 7.71 -20.42 -21.99
C LYS A 131 7.47 -20.01 -20.55
N VAL A 132 6.80 -18.88 -20.36
CA VAL A 132 6.49 -18.38 -19.02
C VAL A 132 5.34 -19.19 -18.45
N VAL A 133 5.53 -19.75 -17.26
CA VAL A 133 4.54 -20.56 -16.54
C VAL A 133 3.86 -19.73 -15.45
N SER A 134 4.64 -18.96 -14.69
CA SER A 134 4.13 -18.13 -13.59
C SER A 134 5.06 -16.94 -13.33
N VAL A 135 4.53 -15.83 -12.80
CA VAL A 135 5.31 -14.67 -12.35
C VAL A 135 5.15 -14.58 -10.83
N LEU A 136 6.26 -14.57 -10.09
CA LEU A 136 6.22 -14.44 -8.64
C LEU A 136 6.07 -12.96 -8.25
N GLU A 137 4.90 -12.60 -7.76
CA GLU A 137 4.59 -11.23 -7.32
C GLU A 137 5.23 -10.94 -5.95
N ARG A 138 6.44 -10.38 -5.96
CA ARG A 138 7.15 -9.92 -4.75
C ARG A 138 7.46 -8.42 -4.87
N PRO A 139 6.55 -7.54 -4.43
CA PRO A 139 6.68 -6.11 -4.65
C PRO A 139 7.89 -5.54 -3.91
N GLY A 140 8.75 -4.80 -4.63
CA GLY A 140 9.96 -4.19 -4.07
C GLY A 140 11.18 -5.12 -3.99
N GLU A 141 11.04 -6.41 -4.30
CA GLU A 141 12.16 -7.34 -4.35
C GLU A 141 12.84 -7.35 -5.72
N VAL A 142 14.18 -7.46 -5.72
CA VAL A 142 15.01 -7.66 -6.91
C VAL A 142 15.87 -8.91 -6.68
N PRO A 143 15.98 -9.85 -7.64
CA PRO A 143 15.39 -9.81 -8.99
C PRO A 143 13.89 -10.14 -9.02
N VAL A 144 13.22 -9.71 -10.10
CA VAL A 144 11.88 -10.19 -10.44
C VAL A 144 12.01 -11.64 -10.91
N ILE A 145 11.36 -12.58 -10.23
CA ILE A 145 11.45 -14.01 -10.54
C ILE A 145 10.23 -14.47 -11.32
N VAL A 146 10.50 -15.13 -12.45
CA VAL A 146 9.52 -15.77 -13.32
C VAL A 146 9.82 -17.27 -13.35
N ILE A 147 8.80 -18.12 -13.25
CA ILE A 147 8.95 -19.56 -13.46
C ILE A 147 8.71 -19.87 -14.92
N CYS A 148 9.66 -20.56 -15.54
CA CYS A 148 9.62 -20.88 -16.96
C CYS A 148 9.86 -22.39 -17.17
N CYS A 149 9.52 -22.86 -18.37
CA CYS A 149 10.02 -24.13 -18.90
C CYS A 149 10.68 -23.91 -20.26
N ASP A 150 11.62 -24.77 -20.64
CA ASP A 150 12.22 -24.78 -21.99
C ASP A 150 11.55 -25.81 -22.92
N SER A 151 12.12 -26.01 -24.11
CA SER A 151 11.65 -27.00 -25.10
C SER A 151 11.84 -28.44 -24.64
N SER A 152 12.68 -28.71 -23.64
CA SER A 152 12.83 -30.02 -23.02
C SER A 152 11.75 -30.29 -21.95
N GLY A 153 10.98 -29.27 -21.57
CA GLY A 153 10.00 -29.34 -20.50
C GLY A 153 10.62 -29.22 -19.10
N ASP A 154 11.89 -28.83 -19.00
CA ASP A 154 12.56 -28.63 -17.71
C ASP A 154 12.13 -27.28 -17.12
N PHE A 155 11.74 -27.28 -15.84
CA PHE A 155 11.30 -26.08 -15.13
C PHE A 155 12.44 -25.40 -14.38
N PHE A 156 12.48 -24.07 -14.44
CA PHE A 156 13.49 -23.27 -13.75
C PHE A 156 13.02 -21.85 -13.47
N ALA A 157 13.77 -21.15 -12.61
CA ALA A 157 13.51 -19.75 -12.26
C ALA A 157 14.31 -18.80 -13.17
N LEU A 158 13.63 -17.97 -13.94
CA LEU A 158 14.22 -16.87 -14.70
C LEU A 158 14.21 -15.58 -13.84
N SER A 159 15.39 -15.10 -13.49
CA SER A 159 15.59 -13.94 -12.62
C SER A 159 15.95 -12.71 -13.45
N PHE A 160 15.04 -11.74 -13.54
CA PHE A 160 15.27 -10.46 -14.22
C PHE A 160 15.80 -9.42 -13.24
N TYR A 161 17.03 -8.98 -13.48
CA TYR A 161 17.61 -7.82 -12.80
C TYR A 161 17.20 -6.54 -13.56
N ASN A 162 17.13 -5.42 -12.85
CA ASN A 162 16.74 -4.12 -13.42
C ASN A 162 15.35 -4.10 -14.11
N ALA A 163 14.47 -5.06 -13.82
CA ALA A 163 13.10 -5.10 -14.30
C ALA A 163 12.13 -4.53 -13.26
N GLU A 164 11.11 -3.81 -13.72
CA GLU A 164 10.00 -3.39 -12.88
C GLU A 164 8.86 -4.43 -12.94
N LEU A 165 8.49 -5.00 -11.78
CA LEU A 165 7.48 -6.06 -11.69
C LEU A 165 6.17 -5.70 -12.41
N GLN A 166 5.70 -4.46 -12.26
CA GLN A 166 4.46 -4.01 -12.89
C GLN A 166 4.52 -4.05 -14.42
N LYS A 167 5.64 -3.59 -15.00
CA LYS A 167 5.81 -3.55 -16.46
C LYS A 167 6.03 -4.95 -17.03
N LEU A 168 6.82 -5.77 -16.35
CA LEU A 168 7.02 -7.17 -16.75
C LEU A 168 5.69 -7.95 -16.69
N GLY A 169 4.91 -7.76 -15.63
CA GLY A 169 3.61 -8.40 -15.47
C GLY A 169 2.55 -7.97 -16.49
N GLN A 170 2.67 -6.76 -17.06
CA GLN A 170 1.81 -6.31 -18.17
C GLN A 170 2.25 -6.91 -19.52
N ALA A 171 3.56 -7.07 -19.73
CA ALA A 171 4.10 -7.59 -20.98
C ALA A 171 4.00 -9.12 -21.09
N VAL A 172 4.02 -9.82 -19.96
CA VAL A 172 4.09 -11.28 -19.90
C VAL A 172 2.76 -11.88 -19.46
N VAL A 173 2.19 -12.74 -20.30
CA VAL A 173 1.00 -13.51 -20.01
C VAL A 173 1.40 -14.96 -19.71
N PRO A 174 1.25 -15.44 -18.46
CA PRO A 174 1.56 -16.81 -18.11
C PRO A 174 0.88 -17.82 -19.03
N MET A 175 1.59 -18.91 -19.31
CA MET A 175 1.20 -20.00 -20.21
C MET A 175 1.09 -19.65 -21.69
N LYS A 176 1.21 -18.37 -22.07
CA LYS A 176 1.09 -17.92 -23.46
C LYS A 176 2.37 -17.28 -24.00
N THR A 177 3.09 -16.54 -23.15
CA THR A 177 4.29 -15.83 -23.58
C THR A 177 5.49 -16.76 -23.71
N LEU A 178 6.09 -16.75 -24.90
CA LEU A 178 7.43 -17.27 -25.16
C LEU A 178 8.44 -16.13 -25.13
N LEU A 179 9.57 -16.36 -24.46
CA LEU A 179 10.68 -15.41 -24.36
C LEU A 179 11.93 -16.02 -25.00
N SER A 180 12.59 -15.25 -25.85
CA SER A 180 13.93 -15.54 -26.36
C SER A 180 14.94 -14.72 -25.58
N VAL A 181 15.90 -15.38 -24.93
CA VAL A 181 16.89 -14.77 -24.03
C VAL A 181 18.29 -14.97 -24.59
N SER A 182 18.93 -13.89 -25.04
CA SER A 182 20.25 -13.95 -25.69
C SER A 182 21.39 -14.09 -24.68
N GLN A 183 21.36 -13.30 -23.59
CA GLN A 183 22.42 -13.27 -22.56
C GLN A 183 22.01 -14.01 -21.27
N ALA A 184 21.58 -15.26 -21.42
CA ALA A 184 21.21 -16.12 -20.29
C ALA A 184 22.44 -16.60 -19.51
N SER A 185 22.41 -16.46 -18.17
CA SER A 185 23.46 -16.98 -17.27
C SER A 185 22.89 -18.00 -16.29
N PHE A 186 23.30 -19.26 -16.39
CA PHE A 186 22.85 -20.33 -15.48
C PHE A 186 23.46 -20.16 -14.08
N ARG A 187 22.64 -20.44 -13.06
CA ARG A 187 22.99 -20.44 -11.64
C ARG A 187 22.25 -21.57 -10.93
N GLN A 188 22.96 -22.31 -10.09
CA GLN A 188 22.32 -23.18 -9.10
C GLN A 188 22.10 -22.37 -7.82
N VAL A 189 20.85 -22.11 -7.46
CA VAL A 189 20.52 -21.39 -6.22
C VAL A 189 20.24 -22.40 -5.13
N THR A 190 20.82 -22.21 -3.95
CA THR A 190 20.54 -23.01 -2.76
C THR A 190 20.05 -22.11 -1.64
N VAL A 191 18.85 -22.36 -1.14
CA VAL A 191 18.25 -21.63 -0.03
C VAL A 191 18.19 -22.53 1.21
N SER A 192 18.47 -21.96 2.37
CA SER A 192 18.31 -22.66 3.65
C SER A 192 16.95 -22.31 4.22
N GLY A 193 16.12 -23.33 4.42
CA GLY A 193 14.80 -23.23 5.03
C GLY A 193 14.83 -23.51 6.54
N PRO A 194 13.65 -23.43 7.19
CA PRO A 194 13.50 -23.77 8.60
C PRO A 194 14.02 -25.17 8.93
N GLY A 195 14.70 -25.31 10.07
CA GLY A 195 15.29 -26.59 10.49
C GLY A 195 16.53 -27.00 9.69
N GLY A 196 17.22 -26.05 9.04
CA GLY A 196 18.49 -26.29 8.34
C GLY A 196 18.35 -27.06 7.02
N LYS A 197 17.12 -27.33 6.55
CA LYS A 197 16.88 -27.99 5.27
C LYS A 197 17.34 -27.08 4.13
N LYS A 198 18.18 -27.60 3.25
CA LYS A 198 18.62 -26.89 2.04
C LYS A 198 17.74 -27.29 0.86
N LEU A 199 17.24 -26.31 0.12
CA LEU A 199 16.53 -26.50 -1.14
C LEU A 199 17.38 -25.90 -2.24
N SER A 200 17.62 -26.67 -3.30
CA SER A 200 18.36 -26.21 -4.46
C SER A 200 17.47 -26.19 -5.69
N TYR A 201 17.60 -25.17 -6.52
CA TYR A 201 16.86 -25.06 -7.78
C TYR A 201 17.71 -24.40 -8.87
N SER A 202 17.41 -24.75 -10.11
CA SER A 202 18.02 -24.15 -11.29
C SER A 202 17.45 -22.76 -11.53
N SER A 203 18.33 -21.79 -11.75
CA SER A 203 17.94 -20.43 -12.12
C SER A 203 18.76 -19.92 -13.30
N VAL A 204 18.13 -19.13 -14.14
CA VAL A 204 18.79 -18.37 -15.20
C VAL A 204 18.67 -16.89 -14.86
N ALA A 205 19.79 -16.18 -14.83
CA ALA A 205 19.85 -14.75 -14.61
C ALA A 205 19.83 -14.00 -15.93
N VAL A 206 19.06 -12.92 -15.98
CA VAL A 206 19.01 -11.94 -17.08
C VAL A 206 19.35 -10.58 -16.49
N ALA A 207 20.53 -10.06 -16.85
CA ALA A 207 21.06 -8.82 -16.28
C ALA A 207 20.28 -7.58 -16.75
N ASN A 208 19.91 -7.55 -18.02
CA ASN A 208 19.15 -6.47 -18.65
C ASN A 208 17.87 -7.03 -19.28
N PRO A 209 16.67 -6.51 -18.96
CA PRO A 209 15.44 -6.97 -19.57
C PRO A 209 15.42 -6.85 -21.10
N ALA A 210 16.21 -5.94 -21.68
CA ALA A 210 16.37 -5.80 -23.13
C ALA A 210 16.97 -7.05 -23.81
N ASP A 211 17.68 -7.91 -23.08
CA ASP A 211 18.23 -9.19 -23.57
C ASP A 211 17.16 -10.28 -23.73
N ALA A 212 15.92 -9.98 -23.31
CA ALA A 212 14.77 -10.84 -23.50
C ALA A 212 13.78 -10.21 -24.48
N VAL A 213 13.32 -11.02 -25.43
CA VAL A 213 12.37 -10.63 -26.47
C VAL A 213 11.18 -11.56 -26.42
N ILE A 214 9.97 -11.00 -26.43
CA ILE A 214 8.72 -11.76 -26.55
C ILE A 214 8.59 -12.25 -28.00
N LEU A 215 8.48 -13.56 -28.19
CA LEU A 215 8.19 -14.16 -29.49
C LEU A 215 6.68 -14.15 -29.74
N SER A 216 6.25 -13.43 -30.78
CA SER A 216 4.84 -13.29 -31.15
C SER A 216 4.48 -14.28 -32.25
N GLY A 217 4.04 -15.48 -31.86
CA GLY A 217 3.59 -16.53 -32.79
C GLY A 217 4.64 -17.61 -33.02
N GLY A 218 4.20 -18.87 -33.13
CA GLY A 218 5.03 -20.07 -33.15
C GLY A 218 5.85 -20.30 -34.44
N SER A 219 6.20 -19.26 -35.19
CA SER A 219 7.00 -19.37 -36.41
C SER A 219 8.28 -18.55 -36.31
N ALA A 220 9.40 -19.13 -36.71
CA ALA A 220 10.76 -18.61 -36.56
C ALA A 220 11.09 -17.30 -37.33
N GLY A 221 10.08 -16.63 -37.88
CA GLY A 221 10.19 -15.32 -38.55
C GLY A 221 9.39 -14.19 -37.89
N SER A 222 8.84 -14.40 -36.68
CA SER A 222 8.00 -13.40 -36.03
C SER A 222 8.79 -12.18 -35.56
N THR A 223 8.27 -10.98 -35.79
CA THR A 223 8.73 -9.75 -35.15
C THR A 223 8.53 -9.85 -33.64
N GLY A 224 9.63 -9.94 -32.91
CA GLY A 224 9.61 -9.98 -31.45
C GLY A 224 9.44 -8.59 -30.84
N SER A 225 8.73 -8.50 -29.72
CA SER A 225 8.66 -7.27 -28.91
C SER A 225 9.73 -7.32 -27.82
N SER A 226 10.64 -6.35 -27.82
CA SER A 226 11.69 -6.28 -26.79
C SER A 226 11.09 -5.93 -25.42
N LEU A 227 11.60 -6.58 -24.36
CA LEU A 227 11.27 -6.24 -22.97
C LEU A 227 12.06 -5.02 -22.46
N ALA A 228 12.74 -4.26 -23.32
CA ALA A 228 13.43 -3.02 -22.95
C ALA A 228 12.51 -1.98 -22.28
N LEU A 229 11.20 -2.00 -22.58
CA LEU A 229 10.22 -1.14 -21.91
C LEU A 229 10.05 -1.49 -20.43
N ALA A 230 10.34 -2.73 -20.03
CA ALA A 230 10.25 -3.19 -18.64
C ALA A 230 11.46 -2.79 -17.78
N THR A 231 12.49 -2.16 -18.37
CA THR A 231 13.65 -1.66 -17.64
C THR A 231 13.24 -0.59 -16.64
N GLY A 232 13.52 -0.84 -15.36
CA GLY A 232 13.32 0.11 -14.28
C GLY A 232 14.38 1.21 -14.33
N ARG A 233 14.02 2.45 -13.99
CA ARG A 233 15.00 3.55 -13.85
C ARG A 233 15.80 3.46 -12.55
N SER A 234 15.46 2.51 -11.67
CA SER A 234 16.14 2.31 -10.38
C SER A 234 17.24 1.27 -10.56
N MET A 235 18.49 1.74 -10.64
CA MET A 235 19.67 0.89 -10.57
C MET A 235 19.83 0.44 -9.12
N VAL A 236 19.43 -0.80 -8.81
CA VAL A 236 19.59 -1.37 -7.48
C VAL A 236 21.00 -1.94 -7.36
N TYR A 237 21.86 -1.23 -6.63
CA TYR A 237 23.12 -1.79 -6.17
C TYR A 237 22.79 -2.88 -5.15
N SER A 238 23.19 -4.12 -5.44
CA SER A 238 23.16 -5.17 -4.43
C SER A 238 24.17 -4.80 -3.35
N THR A 239 23.69 -4.25 -2.23
CA THR A 239 24.48 -4.22 -0.99
C THR A 239 24.71 -5.67 -0.62
N GLY A 240 25.91 -6.18 -0.90
CA GLY A 240 26.27 -7.56 -0.61
C GLY A 240 25.96 -7.86 0.85
N ALA A 241 25.12 -8.87 1.09
CA ALA A 241 25.00 -9.45 2.41
C ALA A 241 26.36 -10.07 2.72
N GLU A 242 27.19 -9.34 3.47
CA GLU A 242 28.44 -9.85 4.02
C GLU A 242 28.07 -11.05 4.90
N ASN A 243 28.40 -12.25 4.43
CA ASN A 243 28.35 -13.47 5.23
C ASN A 243 29.31 -13.28 6.41
N ARG A 244 28.78 -12.82 7.56
CA ARG A 244 29.42 -13.04 8.86
C ARG A 244 29.29 -14.53 9.16
N SER A 245 30.24 -15.30 8.65
CA SER A 245 30.55 -16.62 9.21
C SER A 245 30.85 -16.40 10.68
N ALA A 246 29.95 -16.82 11.55
CA ALA A 246 30.24 -16.95 12.96
C ALA A 246 31.27 -18.08 13.11
N GLU A 247 32.53 -17.70 13.31
CA GLU A 247 33.49 -18.54 14.03
C GLU A 247 32.95 -18.73 15.44
N ASN A 248 32.49 -19.94 15.75
CA ASN A 248 32.39 -20.40 17.13
C ASN A 248 33.45 -21.50 17.29
N GLU A 249 34.45 -21.19 18.12
CA GLU A 249 35.30 -22.13 18.84
C GLU A 249 34.49 -23.12 19.69
#